data_AF-A0A921S0J6-F1
#
_entry.id   AF-A0A921S0J6-F1
#
_cell.length_a   1.000
_cell.length_b   1.000
_cell.length_c   1.000
_cell.angle_alpha   90.00
_cell.angle_beta   90.00
_cell.angle_gamma   90.00
#
_symmetry.space_group_name_H-M   'P 1'
#
loop_
_entity.id
_entity.type
_entity.pdbx_description
1 polymer ?
#
loop_
_entity_poly.entity_id
_entity_poly.type
_entity_poly.pdbx_seq_one_letter_code
_entity_poly.pdbx_strand_id
1 'polypeptide(L)' 'MDHAARMAGWLHYSSEKRSPKRRQVGFDLVLGSNGKWFRTRSIEVVRSVKLLDEAKCYGSSCAMRRNGRW' A
#
# COMPACT_ATOMS: atom_id res chain seq x y z
N MET A 1 13.18 6.34 -12.67
CA MET A 1 12.61 5.53 -13.77
C MET A 1 12.29 6.32 -15.05
N ASP A 2 12.43 7.65 -15.10
CA ASP A 2 12.13 8.45 -16.31
C ASP A 2 13.26 8.47 -17.34
N HIS A 3 14.46 8.11 -16.89
CA HIS A 3 15.67 8.26 -17.69
C HIS A 3 15.64 7.38 -18.95
N ALA A 4 15.26 6.11 -18.81
CA ALA A 4 15.12 5.20 -19.95
C ALA A 4 14.04 5.65 -20.93
N ALA A 5 12.88 6.12 -20.44
CA ALA A 5 11.79 6.60 -21.30
C ALA A 5 12.16 7.90 -22.05
N ARG A 6 12.98 8.78 -21.45
CA ARG A 6 13.56 9.94 -22.14
C ARG A 6 14.61 9.52 -23.16
N MET A 7 15.47 8.55 -22.82
CA MET A 7 16.49 8.02 -23.74
C MET A 7 15.88 7.31 -24.95
N ALA A 8 14.76 6.60 -24.76
CA ALA A 8 13.99 5.98 -25.84
C ALA A 8 13.17 6.98 -26.66
N GLY A 9 13.19 8.27 -26.32
CA GLY A 9 12.43 9.31 -27.02
C GLY A 9 10.93 9.32 -26.73
N TRP A 10 10.45 8.49 -25.80
CA TRP A 10 9.03 8.42 -25.42
C TRP A 10 8.58 9.60 -24.55
N LEU A 11 9.52 10.27 -23.89
CA LEU A 11 9.31 11.55 -23.22
C LEU A 11 10.18 12.63 -23.85
N HIS A 12 9.56 13.73 -24.28
CA HIS A 12 10.27 14.88 -24.82
C HIS A 12 11.19 15.53 -23.78
N TYR A 13 12.40 15.88 -24.20
CA TYR A 13 13.52 16.21 -23.32
C TYR A 13 13.41 17.60 -22.65
N SER A 14 12.60 18.54 -23.17
CA SER A 14 12.83 19.96 -22.86
C SER A 14 11.63 20.91 -22.92
N SER A 15 10.40 20.47 -22.72
CA SER A 15 9.35 21.45 -22.42
C SER A 15 8.49 20.99 -21.26
N GLU A 16 8.74 21.61 -20.11
CA GLU A 16 7.99 21.50 -18.87
C GLU A 16 6.47 21.68 -19.06
N LYS A 17 6.06 22.26 -20.20
CA LYS A 17 4.66 22.50 -20.59
C LYS A 17 4.02 21.43 -21.51
N ARG A 18 4.77 20.49 -22.11
CA ARG A 18 4.19 19.47 -23.04
C ARG A 18 4.24 18.03 -22.54
N SER A 19 5.05 17.73 -21.52
CA SER A 19 5.13 16.39 -20.94
C SER A 19 4.31 16.31 -19.64
N PRO A 20 3.53 15.25 -19.42
CA PRO A 20 2.83 15.07 -18.14
C PRO A 20 3.85 15.02 -16.99
N LYS A 21 3.58 15.75 -15.91
CA LYS A 21 4.45 15.84 -14.73
C LYS A 21 4.47 14.49 -14.02
N ARG A 22 5.55 13.71 -14.18
CA ARG A 22 5.70 12.44 -13.46
C ARG A 22 6.22 12.70 -12.04
N ARG A 23 5.49 12.24 -11.02
CA ARG A 23 5.94 12.19 -9.63
C ARG A 23 6.03 10.74 -9.19
N GLN A 24 7.22 10.29 -8.82
CA GLN A 24 7.40 9.01 -8.16
C GLN A 24 7.12 9.22 -6.66
N VAL A 25 5.99 8.69 -6.19
CA VAL A 25 5.69 8.66 -4.76
C VAL A 25 6.16 7.30 -4.25
N GLY A 26 7.20 7.31 -3.42
CA GLY A 26 7.70 6.11 -2.75
C GLY A 26 6.80 5.73 -1.58
N PHE A 27 6.71 4.44 -1.29
CA PHE A 27 6.14 3.91 -0.07
C PHE A 27 7.04 2.77 0.44
N ASP A 28 7.04 2.58 1.74
CA ASP A 28 7.89 1.59 2.40
C ASP A 28 7.22 0.20 2.46
N LEU A 29 8.03 -0.80 2.79
CA LEU A 29 7.59 -2.17 2.95
C LEU A 29 6.72 -2.32 4.21
N VAL A 30 5.59 -3.02 4.07
CA VAL A 30 4.74 -3.38 5.21
C VAL A 30 5.35 -4.58 5.94
N LEU A 31 5.72 -4.37 7.20
CA LEU A 31 6.29 -5.40 8.07
C LEU A 31 5.24 -5.93 9.06
N GLY A 32 5.35 -7.22 9.40
CA GLY A 32 4.61 -7.83 10.50
C GLY A 32 5.23 -7.50 11.86
N SER A 33 4.57 -7.93 12.94
CA SER A 33 5.05 -7.73 14.32
C SER A 33 6.41 -8.39 14.59
N ASN A 34 6.83 -9.34 13.76
CA ASN A 34 8.13 -10.01 13.82
C ASN A 34 9.25 -9.29 13.04
N GLY A 35 8.98 -8.11 12.47
CA GLY A 35 9.94 -7.36 11.65
C GLY A 35 10.21 -7.98 10.27
N LYS A 36 9.50 -9.05 9.90
CA LYS A 36 9.58 -9.69 8.58
C LYS A 36 8.43 -9.16 7.71
N TRP A 37 8.44 -9.55 6.43
CA TRP A 37 7.40 -9.15 5.48
C TRP A 37 6.01 -9.52 6.01
N PHE A 38 5.06 -8.59 5.87
CA PHE A 38 3.68 -8.82 6.31
C PHE A 38 3.06 -9.98 5.52
N ARG A 39 2.84 -11.10 6.21
CA ARG A 39 2.38 -12.37 5.65
C ARG A 39 1.41 -13.04 6.61
N THR A 40 0.61 -13.96 6.08
CA THR A 40 -0.24 -14.81 6.93
C THR A 40 0.61 -15.75 7.78
N ARG A 41 0.01 -16.42 8.77
CA ARG A 41 0.70 -17.43 9.59
C ARG A 41 1.29 -18.57 8.76
N SER A 42 0.76 -18.81 7.56
CA SER A 42 1.22 -19.82 6.61
C SER A 42 2.22 -19.28 5.57
N ILE A 43 2.79 -18.08 5.77
CA ILE A 43 3.84 -17.48 4.91
C ILE A 43 3.30 -17.01 3.53
N GLU A 44 2.00 -17.16 3.28
CA GLU A 44 1.34 -16.68 2.08
C GLU A 44 1.15 -15.15 2.10
N VAL A 45 0.96 -14.57 0.91
CA VAL A 45 0.58 -13.16 0.75
C VAL A 45 -0.81 -12.94 1.35
N VAL A 46 -0.96 -11.90 2.17
CA VAL A 46 -2.24 -11.57 2.80
C VAL A 46 -3.20 -11.05 1.74
N ARG A 47 -4.38 -11.70 1.63
CA ARG A 47 -5.46 -11.21 0.78
C ARG A 47 -6.11 -9.98 1.42
N SER A 48 -6.20 -8.88 0.67
CA SER A 48 -6.82 -7.63 1.16
C SER A 48 -8.22 -7.85 1.72
N VAL A 49 -9.01 -8.73 1.13
CA VAL A 49 -10.35 -9.09 1.62
C VAL A 49 -10.30 -9.63 3.05
N LYS A 50 -9.37 -10.53 3.35
CA LYS A 50 -9.22 -11.11 4.70
C LYS A 50 -8.72 -10.09 5.70
N LEU A 51 -7.81 -9.20 5.29
CA LEU A 51 -7.30 -8.12 6.14
C LEU A 51 -8.42 -7.15 6.55
N LEU A 52 -9.26 -6.76 5.59
CA LEU A 52 -10.38 -5.85 5.86
C LEU A 52 -11.47 -6.50 6.73
N ASP A 53 -11.73 -7.80 6.52
CA ASP A 53 -12.69 -8.56 7.32
C ASP A 53 -12.25 -8.69 8.78
N GLU A 54 -10.97 -9.02 9.00
CA GLU A 54 -10.39 -9.07 10.35
C GLU A 54 -10.42 -7.69 11.03
N ALA A 55 -10.11 -6.62 10.31
CA ALA A 55 -10.20 -5.26 10.82
C ALA A 55 -11.64 -4.86 11.18
N LYS A 56 -12.63 -5.26 10.39
CA LYS A 56 -14.06 -5.02 10.66
C LYS A 56 -14.53 -5.77 11.91
N CYS A 57 -14.13 -7.03 12.05
CA CYS A 57 -14.41 -7.84 13.23
C CYS A 57 -13.79 -7.22 14.49
N TYR A 58 -12.50 -6.85 14.43
CA TYR A 58 -11.82 -6.19 15.54
C TYR A 58 -12.48 -4.85 15.91
N GLY A 59 -12.84 -4.05 14.91
CA GLY A 59 -13.54 -2.77 15.11
C GLY A 59 -14.90 -2.94 15.79
N SER A 60 -15.71 -3.92 15.36
CA SER A 60 -17.03 -4.21 15.92
C SER A 60 -16.92 -4.76 17.35
N SER A 61 -16.00 -5.68 17.60
CA SER A 61 -15.73 -6.23 18.93
C SER A 61 -15.19 -5.16 19.89
N CYS A 62 -14.27 -4.31 19.44
CA CYS A 62 -13.80 -3.16 20.22
C CYS A 62 -14.91 -2.12 20.45
N ALA A 63 -15.79 -1.88 19.48
CA ALA A 63 -16.93 -0.98 19.63
C ALA A 63 -17.95 -1.51 20.65
N MET A 64 -18.22 -2.82 20.64
CA MET A 64 -19.11 -3.46 21.62
C MET A 64 -18.58 -3.35 23.05
N ARG A 65 -17.26 -3.57 23.24
CA ARG A 65 -16.59 -3.37 24.54
C ARG A 65 -16.64 -1.93 25.04
N ARG A 66 -16.60 -0.94 24.16
CA ARG A 66 -16.68 0.50 24.53
C ARG A 66 -18.11 0.95 24.85
N ASN A 67 -19.12 0.38 24.21
CA ASN A 67 -20.53 0.75 24.42
C ASN A 67 -21.17 0.10 25.65
N GLY A 68 -20.38 -0.45 26.59
CA GLY A 68 -20.86 -0.90 27.89
C GLY A 68 -21.89 -2.04 27.87
N ARG A 69 -21.96 -2.80 26.77
CA ARG A 69 -22.86 -3.94 26.64
C ARG A 69 -22.08 -5.22 26.93
N TRP A 70 -21.95 -5.55 28.21
CA TRP A 70 -21.62 -6.87 28.73
C TRP A 70 -22.85 -7.44 29.42
#